data_AF-A0A3D0TJ69-F1
#
_entry.id   AF-A0A3D0TJ69-F1
#
_cell.length_a   1.000
_cell.length_b   1.000
_cell.length_c   1.000
_cell.angle_alpha   90.00
_cell.angle_beta   90.00
_cell.angle_gamma   90.00
#
_symmetry.space_group_name_H-M   'P 1'
#
loop_
_entity.id
_entity.type
_entity.pdbx_description
1 polymer ?
#
loop_
_entity_poly.entity_id
_entity_poly.type
_entity_poly.pdbx_seq_one_letter_code
_entity_poly.pdbx_strand_id
1 'polypeptide(L)'
;GLYWITREREGALGEGKIFSSREEVLVAFEHGRVDLHAKIKVRLEHLGEILSEENNQETSTSKPIVETTVGRIILSMVIPEEVPFKSVNVHLKKKQMAELVDESYRKAGSVKSVKMLDDLKNLGYQYATKAGFSISMDDMVIPKEKTTQLKKAQVDVNKINMQHQDGLITDGERYNQVIDIWARTTEKISEKMSAGLSEEIIDEEGVHKVNSIFMMADSGARGSNQQMKQLAGMRGLMAKPSGEIIETPIHANFREGLNVLEYFISTHGARKGLADTALKTANSGYLTRRLVDVSQDSVVLEDDCGTLDGIEMTALIESGEIIE
;
A
#
# COMPACT_ATOMS: atom_id res chain seq x y z
N GLY A 1 -11.78 -3.89 -5.29
CA GLY A 1 -13.19 -3.84 -4.87
C GLY A 1 -13.37 -2.82 -3.78
N LEU A 2 -13.08 -3.21 -2.53
CA LEU A 2 -13.28 -2.37 -1.32
C LEU A 2 -12.58 -1.00 -1.39
N TYR A 3 -11.30 -0.97 -1.77
CA TYR A 3 -10.57 0.28 -2.00
C TYR A 3 -11.26 1.23 -3.00
N TRP A 4 -11.85 0.67 -4.07
CA TRP A 4 -12.51 1.47 -5.09
C TRP A 4 -13.81 2.06 -4.58
N ILE A 5 -14.68 1.25 -3.97
CA ILE A 5 -15.96 1.72 -3.43
C ILE A 5 -15.79 2.79 -2.33
N THR A 6 -14.73 2.73 -1.51
CA THR A 6 -14.50 3.73 -0.45
C THR A 6 -13.87 5.04 -0.91
N ARG A 7 -13.46 5.10 -2.19
CA ARG A 7 -12.85 6.30 -2.76
C ARG A 7 -13.88 7.41 -2.93
N GLU A 8 -13.44 8.64 -2.66
CA GLU A 8 -14.20 9.86 -2.91
C GLU A 8 -13.80 10.51 -4.23
N ARG A 9 -14.76 11.16 -4.89
CA ARG A 9 -14.57 11.95 -6.11
C ARG A 9 -15.29 13.27 -5.97
N GLU A 10 -14.61 14.35 -6.34
CA GLU A 10 -15.20 15.70 -6.41
C GLU A 10 -16.01 15.85 -7.71
N GLY A 11 -17.11 16.60 -7.67
CA GLY A 11 -18.00 16.80 -8.83
C GLY A 11 -18.80 15.55 -9.22
N ALA A 12 -18.95 14.57 -8.33
CA ALA A 12 -19.71 13.37 -8.61
C ALA A 12 -21.23 13.60 -8.54
N LEU A 13 -22.00 12.79 -9.29
CA LEU A 13 -23.46 12.94 -9.35
C LEU A 13 -24.06 12.78 -7.95
N GLY A 14 -24.76 13.82 -7.46
CA GLY A 14 -25.39 13.80 -6.15
C GLY A 14 -24.51 14.22 -4.98
N GLU A 15 -23.38 14.87 -5.27
CA GLU A 15 -22.56 15.53 -4.26
C GLU A 15 -23.35 16.53 -3.40
N GLY A 16 -23.07 16.53 -2.09
CA GLY A 16 -23.68 17.43 -1.12
C GLY A 16 -25.12 17.10 -0.73
N LYS A 17 -25.72 16.04 -1.28
CA LYS A 17 -27.05 15.58 -0.87
C LYS A 17 -27.06 15.08 0.57
N ILE A 18 -28.19 15.30 1.23
CA ILE A 18 -28.43 14.90 2.61
C ILE A 18 -29.45 13.76 2.61
N PHE A 19 -29.12 12.67 3.30
CA PHE A 19 -29.97 11.49 3.44
C PHE A 19 -30.33 11.26 4.90
N SER A 20 -31.55 10.76 5.11
CA SER A 20 -32.13 10.52 6.42
C SER A 20 -31.76 9.16 7.02
N SER A 21 -31.48 8.15 6.18
CA SER A 21 -31.10 6.80 6.61
C SER A 21 -30.12 6.13 5.63
N ARG A 22 -29.55 4.98 6.03
CA ARG A 22 -28.64 4.19 5.18
C ARG A 22 -29.40 3.59 3.99
N GLU A 23 -30.64 3.16 4.20
CA GLU A 23 -31.50 2.55 3.19
C GLU A 23 -31.87 3.55 2.09
N GLU A 24 -32.10 4.82 2.44
CA GLU A 24 -32.38 5.88 1.46
C GLU A 24 -31.20 6.08 0.49
N VAL A 25 -29.97 5.97 0.98
CA VAL A 25 -28.76 6.03 0.16
C VAL A 25 -28.70 4.86 -0.83
N LEU A 26 -29.03 3.65 -0.38
CA LEU A 26 -29.06 2.46 -1.23
C LEU A 26 -30.11 2.60 -2.33
N VAL A 27 -31.32 3.01 -1.98
CA VAL A 27 -32.40 3.25 -2.96
C VAL A 27 -31.99 4.32 -3.97
N ALA A 28 -31.39 5.42 -3.51
CA ALA A 28 -30.91 6.48 -4.40
C ALA A 28 -29.80 6.00 -5.35
N PHE A 29 -28.91 5.12 -4.87
CA PHE A 29 -27.85 4.51 -5.66
C PHE A 29 -28.40 3.54 -6.70
N GLU A 30 -29.33 2.65 -6.31
CA GLU A 30 -29.97 1.69 -7.23
C GLU A 30 -30.77 2.37 -8.35
N HIS A 31 -31.39 3.52 -8.06
CA HIS A 31 -32.09 4.33 -9.06
C HIS A 31 -31.15 5.22 -9.89
N GLY A 32 -29.84 5.14 -9.71
CA GLY A 32 -28.84 5.92 -10.45
C GLY A 32 -28.88 7.42 -10.18
N ARG A 33 -29.41 7.86 -9.03
CA ARG A 33 -29.54 9.28 -8.66
C ARG A 33 -28.32 9.83 -7.91
N VAL A 34 -27.42 8.95 -7.47
CA VAL A 34 -26.14 9.26 -6.83
C VAL A 34 -25.06 8.33 -7.36
N ASP A 35 -23.84 8.86 -7.49
CA ASP A 35 -22.65 8.08 -7.86
C ASP A 35 -22.01 7.43 -6.61
N LEU A 36 -21.31 6.32 -6.80
CA LEU A 36 -20.68 5.54 -5.72
C LEU A 36 -19.65 6.35 -4.93
N HIS A 37 -18.94 7.24 -5.63
CA HIS A 37 -17.86 8.06 -5.09
C HIS A 37 -18.32 9.45 -4.62
N ALA A 38 -19.63 9.74 -4.69
CA ALA A 38 -20.16 11.05 -4.32
C ALA A 38 -20.05 11.30 -2.81
N LYS A 39 -19.59 12.50 -2.46
CA LYS A 39 -19.58 13.02 -1.08
C LYS A 39 -21.01 13.36 -0.67
N ILE A 40 -21.51 12.71 0.37
CA ILE A 40 -22.89 12.83 0.87
C ILE A 40 -22.89 13.05 2.39
N LYS A 41 -24.01 13.56 2.90
CA LYS A 41 -24.27 13.73 4.33
C LYS A 41 -25.35 12.75 4.76
N VAL A 42 -25.05 11.87 5.70
CA VAL A 42 -26.02 10.85 6.16
C VAL A 42 -26.21 10.97 7.66
N ARG A 43 -27.47 10.91 8.08
CA ARG A 43 -27.84 10.78 9.48
C ARG A 43 -27.70 9.31 9.90
N LEU A 44 -26.87 9.05 10.91
CA LEU A 44 -26.66 7.70 11.43
C LEU A 44 -27.36 7.53 12.78
N GLU A 45 -28.18 6.47 12.91
CA GLU A 45 -28.99 6.21 14.11
C GLU A 45 -28.22 5.48 15.21
N HIS A 46 -27.26 4.64 14.83
CA HIS A 46 -26.42 3.87 15.74
C HIS A 46 -24.96 4.15 15.39
N LEU A 47 -24.37 5.06 16.16
CA LEU A 47 -22.93 5.03 16.39
C LEU A 47 -22.75 4.14 17.60
N GLY A 48 -22.31 2.90 17.37
CA GLY A 48 -21.66 2.12 18.41
C GLY A 48 -20.56 3.00 19.01
N GLU A 49 -20.88 3.56 20.17
CA GLU A 49 -20.04 4.28 21.12
C GLU A 49 -18.95 5.19 20.50
N ILE A 50 -19.31 6.46 20.26
CA ILE A 50 -18.32 7.56 20.16
C ILE A 50 -17.81 8.00 21.55
N LEU A 51 -18.35 7.47 22.64
CA LEU A 51 -17.90 7.81 24.00
C LEU A 51 -17.21 6.56 24.55
N SER A 52 -15.92 6.34 24.26
CA SER A 52 -14.84 6.69 25.18
C SER A 52 -15.19 6.39 26.64
N GLU A 53 -14.45 5.44 27.21
CA GLU A 53 -14.35 5.07 28.62
C GLU A 53 -13.99 6.23 29.59
N GLU A 54 -14.18 7.50 29.22
CA GLU A 54 -13.69 8.63 30.03
C GLU A 54 -14.74 9.59 30.57
N ASN A 55 -16.01 9.60 30.14
CA ASN A 55 -16.98 10.50 30.79
C ASN A 55 -18.41 9.95 30.76
N ASN A 56 -18.84 9.45 31.92
CA ASN A 56 -20.24 9.40 32.32
C ASN A 56 -20.81 10.82 32.30
N GLN A 57 -21.43 11.24 31.19
CA GLN A 57 -22.51 12.22 31.18
C GLN A 57 -23.24 12.26 29.83
N GLU A 58 -24.52 11.92 29.91
CA GLU A 58 -25.62 12.30 29.01
C GLU A 58 -25.58 11.79 27.56
N THR A 59 -26.42 10.79 27.35
CA THR A 59 -27.12 10.41 26.13
C THR A 59 -27.68 11.63 25.38
N SER A 60 -26.81 12.32 24.64
CA SER A 60 -27.23 13.30 23.64
C SER A 60 -27.85 12.54 22.48
N THR A 61 -29.19 12.50 22.48
CA THR A 61 -30.07 11.91 21.46
C THR A 61 -30.05 12.68 20.13
N SER A 62 -28.92 13.29 19.77
CA SER A 62 -28.75 13.95 18.48
C SER A 62 -28.13 12.96 17.51
N LYS A 63 -28.93 12.40 16.59
CA LYS A 63 -28.43 11.61 15.47
C LYS A 63 -27.46 12.48 14.66
N PRO A 64 -26.13 12.26 14.73
CA PRO A 64 -25.20 13.17 14.08
C PRO A 64 -25.26 12.97 12.57
N ILE A 65 -25.11 14.09 11.85
CA ILE A 65 -24.96 14.09 10.40
C ILE A 65 -23.48 13.92 10.12
N VAL A 66 -23.11 12.82 9.48
CA VAL A 66 -21.71 12.49 9.16
C VAL A 66 -21.47 12.68 7.67
N GLU A 67 -20.32 13.27 7.32
CA GLU A 67 -19.84 13.38 5.95
C GLU A 67 -19.16 12.07 5.55
N THR A 68 -19.61 11.47 4.45
CA THR A 68 -19.13 10.18 3.98
C THR A 68 -19.38 10.03 2.48
N THR A 69 -19.09 8.85 1.92
CA THR A 69 -19.41 8.51 0.53
C THR A 69 -20.50 7.45 0.45
N VAL A 70 -21.23 7.41 -0.67
CA VAL A 70 -22.24 6.38 -0.95
C VAL A 70 -21.64 4.98 -0.76
N GLY A 71 -20.42 4.76 -1.28
CA GLY A 71 -19.75 3.48 -1.14
C GLY A 71 -19.38 3.08 0.29
N ARG A 72 -18.96 4.03 1.14
CA ARG A 72 -18.68 3.76 2.57
C ARG A 72 -19.96 3.42 3.34
N ILE A 73 -21.10 3.98 2.95
CA ILE A 73 -22.41 3.61 3.51
C ILE A 73 -22.81 2.19 3.13
N ILE A 74 -22.67 1.83 1.85
CA ILE A 74 -22.93 0.45 1.39
C ILE A 74 -22.07 -0.54 2.17
N LEU A 75 -20.81 -0.18 2.40
CA LEU A 75 -19.91 -1.00 3.22
C LEU A 75 -20.38 -1.11 4.67
N SER A 76 -20.84 -0.02 5.27
CA SER A 76 -21.32 -0.02 6.67
C SER A 76 -22.53 -0.91 6.93
N MET A 77 -23.29 -1.30 5.90
CA MET A 77 -24.41 -2.24 6.02
C MET A 77 -23.95 -3.68 6.25
N VAL A 78 -22.72 -4.00 5.83
CA VAL A 78 -22.12 -5.33 5.97
C VAL A 78 -21.42 -5.50 7.33
N ILE A 79 -21.11 -4.39 7.99
CA ILE A 79 -20.31 -4.36 9.20
C ILE A 79 -21.24 -4.48 10.42
N PRO A 80 -20.84 -5.24 11.47
CA PRO A 80 -21.62 -5.34 12.70
C PRO A 80 -21.89 -3.98 13.34
N GLU A 81 -23.05 -3.83 13.98
CA GLU A 81 -23.48 -2.56 14.59
C GLU A 81 -22.57 -2.09 15.73
N GLU A 82 -21.85 -3.01 16.36
CA GLU A 82 -20.91 -2.75 17.44
C GLU A 82 -19.64 -2.04 16.97
N VAL A 83 -19.31 -2.10 15.68
CA VAL A 83 -18.12 -1.45 15.13
C VAL A 83 -18.43 0.03 14.84
N PRO A 84 -17.63 0.98 15.35
CA PRO A 84 -17.83 2.39 15.07
C PRO A 84 -17.77 2.70 13.59
N PHE A 85 -18.69 3.55 13.12
CA PHE A 85 -18.68 4.00 11.73
C PHE A 85 -17.39 4.75 11.35
N LYS A 86 -16.68 5.34 12.32
CA LYS A 86 -15.40 6.01 12.09
C LYS A 86 -14.37 5.09 11.43
N SER A 87 -14.36 3.81 11.80
CA SER A 87 -13.43 2.80 11.26
C SER A 87 -13.78 2.38 9.84
N VAL A 88 -15.02 2.63 9.43
CA VAL A 88 -15.53 2.40 8.06
C VAL A 88 -15.36 3.64 7.20
N ASN A 89 -15.40 4.84 7.81
CA ASN A 89 -15.36 6.12 7.11
C ASN A 89 -13.94 6.56 6.72
N VAL A 90 -13.14 5.62 6.24
CA VAL A 90 -11.77 5.85 5.78
C VAL A 90 -11.60 5.26 4.39
N HIS A 91 -10.56 5.71 3.69
CA HIS A 91 -10.16 5.08 2.44
C HIS A 91 -9.50 3.74 2.73
N LEU A 92 -10.17 2.63 2.38
CA LEU A 92 -9.75 1.30 2.80
C LEU A 92 -8.61 0.76 1.94
N LYS A 93 -7.38 0.94 2.41
CA LYS A 93 -6.21 0.18 1.95
C LYS A 93 -6.09 -1.11 2.75
N LYS A 94 -5.16 -1.99 2.35
CA LYS A 94 -4.92 -3.29 2.99
C LYS A 94 -4.68 -3.18 4.51
N LYS A 95 -3.98 -2.13 4.98
CA LYS A 95 -3.69 -1.93 6.41
C LYS A 95 -4.95 -1.60 7.20
N GLN A 96 -5.74 -0.62 6.75
CA GLN A 96 -6.99 -0.23 7.38
C GLN A 96 -8.02 -1.38 7.37
N MET A 97 -7.99 -2.24 6.35
CA MET A 97 -8.82 -3.44 6.33
C MET A 97 -8.42 -4.43 7.45
N ALA A 98 -7.13 -4.59 7.74
CA ALA A 98 -6.68 -5.44 8.85
C ALA A 98 -7.07 -4.84 10.21
N GLU A 99 -6.94 -3.52 10.37
CA GLU A 99 -7.39 -2.78 11.57
C GLU A 99 -8.89 -2.92 11.78
N LEU A 100 -9.69 -2.81 10.72
CA LEU A 100 -11.14 -3.00 10.78
C LEU A 100 -11.53 -4.43 11.23
N VAL A 101 -10.78 -5.44 10.79
CA VAL A 101 -11.01 -6.83 11.20
C VAL A 101 -10.62 -7.05 12.66
N ASP A 102 -9.51 -6.47 13.13
CA ASP A 102 -9.11 -6.53 14.53
C ASP A 102 -10.15 -5.83 15.43
N GLU A 103 -10.63 -4.66 15.04
CA GLU A 103 -11.65 -3.94 15.79
C GLU A 103 -13.00 -4.68 15.83
N SER A 104 -13.42 -5.27 14.69
CA SER A 104 -14.59 -6.15 14.66
C SER A 104 -14.41 -7.35 15.59
N TYR A 105 -13.23 -7.96 15.61
CA TYR A 105 -12.96 -9.12 16.44
C TYR A 105 -13.05 -8.78 17.93
N ARG A 106 -12.48 -7.64 18.35
CA ARG A 106 -12.50 -7.18 19.74
C ARG A 106 -13.89 -6.75 20.22
N LYS A 107 -14.68 -6.09 19.37
CA LYS A 107 -15.99 -5.52 19.76
C LYS A 107 -17.17 -6.44 19.51
N ALA A 108 -17.24 -7.07 18.34
CA ALA A 108 -18.37 -7.90 17.91
C ALA A 108 -18.16 -9.39 18.17
N GLY A 109 -16.94 -9.81 18.52
CA GLY A 109 -16.57 -11.20 18.77
C GLY A 109 -16.33 -12.01 17.49
N SER A 110 -15.98 -13.29 17.66
CA SER A 110 -15.51 -14.16 16.58
C SER A 110 -16.59 -14.48 15.54
N VAL A 111 -17.79 -14.87 15.98
CA VAL A 111 -18.87 -15.34 15.09
C VAL A 111 -19.33 -14.24 14.13
N LYS A 112 -19.56 -13.02 14.66
CA LYS A 112 -19.97 -11.87 13.84
C LYS A 112 -18.87 -11.43 12.88
N SER A 113 -17.62 -11.48 13.34
CA SER A 113 -16.46 -11.13 12.52
C SER A 113 -16.26 -12.08 11.34
N VAL A 114 -16.47 -13.40 11.52
CA VAL A 114 -16.41 -14.37 10.42
C VAL A 114 -17.49 -14.07 9.37
N LYS A 115 -18.73 -13.79 9.82
CA LYS A 115 -19.82 -13.41 8.91
C LYS A 115 -19.49 -12.13 8.14
N MET A 116 -19.00 -11.10 8.83
CA MET A 116 -18.54 -9.86 8.23
C MET A 116 -17.45 -10.11 7.16
N LEU A 117 -16.48 -10.98 7.42
CA LEU A 117 -15.43 -11.32 6.46
C LEU A 117 -15.99 -11.94 5.18
N ASP A 118 -16.95 -12.85 5.28
CA ASP A 118 -17.61 -13.46 4.13
C ASP A 118 -18.40 -12.43 3.31
N ASP A 119 -19.14 -11.55 3.99
CA ASP A 119 -19.91 -10.50 3.34
C ASP A 119 -18.99 -9.43 2.70
N LEU A 120 -17.89 -9.06 3.36
CA LEU A 120 -16.85 -8.18 2.82
C LEU A 120 -16.18 -8.76 1.57
N LYS A 121 -15.89 -10.07 1.59
CA LYS A 121 -15.35 -10.80 0.44
C LYS A 121 -16.32 -10.74 -0.74
N ASN A 122 -17.60 -11.04 -0.50
CA ASN A 122 -18.64 -11.03 -1.53
C ASN A 122 -18.83 -9.62 -2.12
N LEU A 123 -18.93 -8.60 -1.27
CA LEU A 123 -19.03 -7.20 -1.67
C LEU A 123 -17.79 -6.78 -2.48
N GLY A 124 -16.60 -7.11 -1.98
CA GLY A 124 -15.32 -6.82 -2.61
C GLY A 124 -15.22 -7.41 -4.02
N TYR A 125 -15.66 -8.66 -4.22
CA TYR A 125 -15.69 -9.29 -5.55
C TYR A 125 -16.72 -8.65 -6.48
N GLN A 126 -17.96 -8.45 -6.01
CA GLN A 126 -19.01 -7.83 -6.84
C GLN A 126 -18.58 -6.45 -7.36
N TYR A 127 -18.08 -5.59 -6.48
CA TYR A 127 -17.64 -4.24 -6.87
C TYR A 127 -16.32 -4.24 -7.64
N ALA A 128 -15.44 -5.23 -7.44
CA ALA A 128 -14.26 -5.38 -8.30
C ALA A 128 -14.65 -5.74 -9.74
N THR A 129 -15.64 -6.62 -9.94
CA THR A 129 -16.16 -6.97 -11.27
C THR A 129 -16.87 -5.77 -11.90
N LYS A 130 -17.72 -5.05 -11.16
CA LYS A 130 -18.40 -3.84 -11.65
C LYS A 130 -17.44 -2.73 -12.04
N ALA A 131 -16.34 -2.56 -11.31
CA ALA A 131 -15.33 -1.56 -11.62
C ALA A 131 -14.60 -1.81 -12.95
N GLY A 132 -14.60 -3.06 -13.43
CA GLY A 132 -14.01 -3.40 -14.72
C GLY A 132 -12.50 -3.11 -14.81
N PHE A 133 -11.76 -3.29 -13.70
CA PHE A 133 -10.32 -3.04 -13.72
C PHE A 133 -9.63 -3.91 -14.76
N SER A 134 -8.95 -3.25 -15.70
CA SER A 134 -8.10 -3.86 -16.70
C SER A 134 -6.72 -3.22 -16.65
N ILE A 135 -5.72 -3.92 -17.16
CA ILE A 135 -4.36 -3.42 -17.30
C ILE A 135 -4.02 -3.43 -18.78
N SER A 136 -3.66 -2.27 -19.30
CA SER A 136 -3.16 -2.07 -20.65
C SER A 136 -1.69 -1.68 -20.62
N MET A 137 -1.03 -1.77 -21.78
CA MET A 137 0.33 -1.24 -21.92
C MET A 137 0.35 0.29 -21.73
N ASP A 138 -0.73 0.99 -22.09
CA ASP A 138 -0.83 2.45 -22.00
C ASP A 138 -0.92 2.97 -20.58
N ASP A 139 -1.46 2.18 -19.66
CA ASP A 139 -1.47 2.47 -18.22
C ASP A 139 -0.04 2.59 -17.64
N MET A 140 0.98 2.04 -18.30
CA MET A 140 2.37 2.17 -17.84
C MET A 140 3.00 3.49 -18.31
N VAL A 141 2.55 4.62 -17.76
CA VAL A 141 2.98 5.97 -18.19
C VAL A 141 4.45 6.22 -17.86
N ILE A 142 5.27 6.45 -18.90
CA ILE A 142 6.68 6.81 -18.75
C ILE A 142 6.78 8.33 -18.54
N PRO A 143 7.47 8.82 -17.50
CA PRO A 143 7.61 10.25 -17.27
C PRO A 143 8.43 10.93 -18.40
N LYS A 144 7.93 12.05 -18.92
CA LYS A 144 8.56 12.78 -20.03
C LYS A 144 9.96 13.29 -19.66
N GLU A 145 10.16 13.62 -18.38
CA GLU A 145 11.40 14.12 -17.81
C GLU A 145 12.51 13.07 -17.78
N LYS A 146 12.19 11.77 -17.93
CA LYS A 146 13.15 10.67 -17.86
C LYS A 146 14.35 10.92 -18.77
N THR A 147 14.12 11.27 -20.03
CA THR A 147 15.18 11.50 -21.02
C THR A 147 16.10 12.67 -20.63
N THR A 148 15.53 13.74 -20.08
CA THR A 148 16.27 14.91 -19.60
C THR A 148 17.11 14.56 -18.36
N GLN A 149 16.54 13.80 -17.41
CA GLN A 149 17.27 13.37 -16.20
C GLN A 149 18.42 12.42 -16.54
N LEU A 150 18.21 11.47 -17.45
CA LEU A 150 19.27 10.56 -17.91
C LEU A 150 20.41 11.32 -18.59
N LYS A 151 20.10 12.28 -19.47
CA LYS A 151 21.13 13.14 -20.09
C LYS A 151 21.93 13.93 -19.05
N LYS A 152 21.25 14.49 -18.05
CA LYS A 152 21.90 15.23 -16.96
C LYS A 152 22.84 14.32 -16.15
N ALA A 153 22.36 13.13 -15.75
CA ALA A 153 23.16 12.16 -15.02
C ALA A 153 24.39 11.72 -15.83
N GLN A 154 24.24 11.48 -17.14
CA GLN A 154 25.37 11.12 -18.00
C GLN A 154 26.42 12.23 -18.09
N VAL A 155 26.00 13.49 -18.16
CA VAL A 155 26.93 14.64 -18.15
C VAL A 155 27.70 14.71 -16.83
N ASP A 156 27.02 14.48 -15.71
CA ASP A 156 27.66 14.53 -14.40
C ASP A 156 28.62 13.35 -14.18
N VAL A 157 28.29 12.14 -14.65
CA VAL A 157 29.19 10.99 -14.67
C VAL A 157 30.43 11.27 -15.54
N ASN A 158 30.26 11.90 -16.71
CA ASN A 158 31.38 12.25 -17.58
C ASN A 158 32.34 13.24 -16.92
N LYS A 159 31.83 14.22 -16.15
CA LYS A 159 32.68 15.16 -15.39
C LYS A 159 33.52 14.44 -14.33
N ILE A 160 32.94 13.48 -13.62
CA ILE A 160 33.65 12.68 -12.62
C ILE A 160 34.73 11.83 -13.30
N ASN A 161 34.42 11.22 -14.44
CA ASN A 161 35.42 10.46 -15.20
C ASN A 161 36.57 11.35 -15.70
N MET A 162 36.29 12.59 -16.10
CA MET A 162 37.34 13.57 -16.44
C MET A 162 38.19 13.94 -15.21
N GLN A 163 37.57 14.21 -14.06
CA GLN A 163 38.31 14.50 -12.82
C GLN A 163 39.22 13.34 -12.40
N HIS A 164 38.78 12.09 -12.60
CA HIS A 164 39.61 10.92 -12.38
C HIS A 164 40.77 10.85 -13.38
N GLN A 165 40.52 11.14 -14.66
CA GLN A 165 41.55 11.17 -15.70
C GLN A 165 42.61 12.26 -15.44
N ASP A 166 42.19 13.39 -14.87
CA ASP A 166 43.07 14.50 -14.44
C ASP A 166 43.81 14.20 -13.12
N GLY A 167 43.52 13.06 -12.47
CA GLY A 167 44.16 12.64 -11.22
C GLY A 167 43.68 13.37 -9.97
N LEU A 168 42.53 14.06 -10.03
CA LEU A 168 41.96 14.83 -8.91
C LEU A 168 41.27 13.94 -7.87
N ILE A 169 40.77 12.77 -8.27
CA ILE A 169 40.04 11.83 -7.42
C ILE A 169 40.58 10.40 -7.58
N THR A 170 40.40 9.58 -6.55
CA THR A 170 40.76 8.16 -6.59
C THR A 170 39.69 7.31 -7.27
N ASP A 171 40.04 6.10 -7.72
CA ASP A 171 39.07 5.19 -8.39
C ASP A 171 37.94 4.76 -7.44
N GLY A 172 38.22 4.58 -6.15
CA GLY A 172 37.19 4.27 -5.15
C GLY A 172 36.19 5.42 -4.95
N GLU A 173 36.67 6.67 -4.93
CA GLU A 173 35.80 7.85 -4.87
C GLU A 173 34.98 8.00 -6.16
N ARG A 174 35.60 7.80 -7.32
CA ARG A 174 34.92 7.78 -8.62
C ARG A 174 33.77 6.77 -8.61
N TYR A 175 34.03 5.52 -8.21
CA TYR A 175 33.04 4.45 -8.11
C TYR A 175 31.84 4.84 -7.24
N ASN A 176 32.10 5.31 -6.01
CA ASN A 176 31.05 5.68 -5.06
C ASN A 176 30.21 6.86 -5.56
N GLN A 177 30.84 7.89 -6.16
CA GLN A 177 30.11 9.04 -6.70
C GLN A 177 29.26 8.68 -7.91
N VAL A 178 29.75 7.81 -8.81
CA VAL A 178 28.97 7.33 -9.96
C VAL A 178 27.73 6.57 -9.50
N ILE A 179 27.87 5.67 -8.52
CA ILE A 179 26.74 4.95 -7.93
C ILE A 179 25.73 5.89 -7.30
N ASP A 180 26.19 6.87 -6.53
CA ASP A 180 25.31 7.82 -5.87
C ASP A 180 24.53 8.69 -6.87
N ILE A 181 25.15 9.14 -7.96
CA ILE A 181 24.46 9.86 -9.04
C ILE A 181 23.35 8.99 -9.64
N TRP A 182 23.64 7.74 -9.95
CA TRP A 182 22.65 6.84 -10.54
C TRP A 182 21.54 6.48 -9.56
N ALA A 183 21.86 6.26 -8.29
CA ALA A 183 20.87 6.02 -7.24
C ALA A 183 19.92 7.22 -7.11
N ARG A 184 20.46 8.44 -6.98
CA ARG A 184 19.67 9.69 -6.90
C ARG A 184 18.83 9.93 -8.16
N THR A 185 19.36 9.63 -9.34
CA THR A 185 18.62 9.79 -10.61
C THR A 185 17.48 8.80 -10.71
N THR A 186 17.72 7.55 -10.32
CA THR A 186 16.71 6.49 -10.32
C THR A 186 15.56 6.83 -9.37
N GLU A 187 15.86 7.44 -8.22
CA GLU A 187 14.83 7.88 -7.27
C GLU A 187 14.02 9.06 -7.79
N LYS A 188 14.67 10.09 -8.36
CA LYS A 188 13.97 11.23 -8.98
C LYS A 188 13.02 10.80 -10.11
N ILE A 189 13.42 9.82 -10.93
CA ILE A 189 12.56 9.28 -11.98
C ILE A 189 11.37 8.52 -11.36
N SER A 190 11.59 7.80 -10.26
CA SER A 190 10.53 7.09 -9.53
C SER A 190 9.49 8.04 -8.93
N GLU A 191 9.95 9.13 -8.30
CA GLU A 191 9.06 10.17 -7.77
C GLU A 191 8.22 10.81 -8.87
N LYS A 192 8.83 11.17 -10.01
CA LYS A 192 8.12 11.77 -11.15
C LYS A 192 7.14 10.81 -11.81
N MET A 193 7.51 9.54 -11.92
CA MET A 193 6.61 8.47 -12.38
C MET A 193 5.41 8.32 -11.43
N SER A 194 5.65 8.32 -10.12
CA SER A 194 4.58 8.17 -9.12
C SER A 194 3.63 9.36 -9.13
N ALA A 195 4.16 10.59 -9.26
CA ALA A 195 3.36 11.80 -9.43
C ALA A 195 2.51 11.73 -10.72
N GLY A 196 3.11 11.39 -11.86
CA GLY A 196 2.39 11.30 -13.14
C GLY A 196 1.33 10.20 -13.18
N LEU A 197 1.48 9.11 -12.41
CA LEU A 197 0.47 8.06 -12.29
C LEU A 197 -0.65 8.39 -11.30
N SER A 198 -0.40 9.31 -10.37
CA SER A 198 -1.39 9.79 -9.41
C SER A 198 -2.33 10.86 -9.97
N GLU A 199 -1.96 11.49 -11.08
CA GLU A 199 -2.82 12.45 -11.78
C GLU A 199 -4.05 11.77 -12.37
N GLU A 200 -5.22 12.36 -12.15
CA GLU A 200 -6.48 11.86 -12.70
C GLU A 200 -6.54 12.18 -14.19
N ILE A 201 -6.68 11.15 -15.02
CA ILE A 201 -6.87 11.31 -16.46
C ILE A 201 -8.35 11.63 -16.67
N ILE A 202 -8.65 12.84 -17.15
CA ILE A 202 -10.00 13.21 -17.57
C ILE A 202 -10.24 12.54 -18.92
N ASP A 203 -11.18 11.61 -18.97
CA ASP A 203 -11.58 10.95 -20.22
C ASP A 203 -12.33 11.91 -21.16
N GLU A 204 -12.49 11.56 -22.43
CA GLU A 204 -13.21 12.39 -23.43
C GLU A 204 -14.68 12.67 -23.03
N GLU A 205 -15.24 11.85 -22.12
CA GLU A 205 -16.58 12.00 -21.53
C GLU A 205 -16.60 12.86 -20.25
N GLY A 206 -15.47 13.47 -19.85
CA GLY A 206 -15.34 14.26 -18.62
C GLY A 206 -15.26 13.40 -17.34
N VAL A 207 -15.07 12.09 -17.47
CA VAL A 207 -14.97 11.16 -16.33
C VAL A 207 -13.51 11.08 -15.88
N HIS A 208 -13.27 11.41 -14.61
CA HIS A 208 -11.97 11.26 -13.97
C HIS A 208 -11.65 9.78 -13.79
N LYS A 209 -10.79 9.22 -14.66
CA LYS A 209 -10.24 7.87 -14.53
C LYS A 209 -8.89 7.95 -13.83
N VAL A 210 -8.72 7.07 -12.83
CA VAL A 210 -7.41 6.84 -12.24
C VAL A 210 -6.82 5.59 -12.84
N ASN A 211 -5.51 5.64 -13.04
CA ASN A 211 -4.72 4.57 -13.56
C ASN A 211 -4.91 3.27 -12.73
N SER A 212 -5.29 2.19 -13.40
CA SER A 212 -5.51 0.88 -12.77
C SER A 212 -4.26 0.36 -12.04
N ILE A 213 -3.07 0.57 -12.60
CA ILE A 213 -1.80 0.11 -12.00
C ILE A 213 -1.53 0.87 -10.70
N PHE A 214 -1.77 2.19 -10.70
CA PHE A 214 -1.65 3.01 -9.50
C PHE A 214 -2.63 2.55 -8.41
N MET A 215 -3.88 2.29 -8.78
CA MET A 215 -4.89 1.79 -7.83
C MET A 215 -4.50 0.44 -7.21
N MET A 216 -3.91 -0.48 -7.98
CA MET A 216 -3.48 -1.78 -7.46
C MET A 216 -2.32 -1.66 -6.47
N ALA A 217 -1.37 -0.76 -6.74
CA ALA A 217 -0.23 -0.52 -5.85
C ALA A 217 -0.61 0.27 -4.60
N ASP A 218 -1.34 1.40 -4.74
CA ASP A 218 -1.73 2.24 -3.60
C ASP A 218 -2.70 1.53 -2.65
N SER A 219 -3.60 0.70 -3.19
CA SER A 219 -4.48 -0.13 -2.35
C SER A 219 -3.73 -1.19 -1.53
N GLY A 220 -2.50 -1.51 -1.91
CA GLY A 220 -1.72 -2.60 -1.34
C GLY A 220 -2.28 -3.99 -1.71
N ALA A 221 -3.18 -4.07 -2.69
CA ALA A 221 -3.78 -5.33 -3.14
C ALA A 221 -2.74 -6.21 -3.85
N ARG A 222 -2.01 -5.62 -4.80
CA ARG A 222 -0.92 -6.28 -5.52
C ARG A 222 -0.05 -5.24 -6.21
N GLY A 223 1.26 -5.38 -6.06
CA GLY A 223 2.20 -4.41 -6.60
C GLY A 223 2.90 -3.64 -5.48
N SER A 224 4.14 -3.24 -5.73
CA SER A 224 4.86 -2.27 -4.91
C SER A 224 5.36 -1.12 -5.77
N ASN A 225 5.65 0.03 -5.16
CA ASN A 225 6.22 1.18 -5.87
C ASN A 225 7.52 0.80 -6.60
N GLN A 226 8.31 -0.11 -6.02
CA GLN A 226 9.53 -0.63 -6.65
C GLN A 226 9.24 -1.44 -7.92
N GLN A 227 8.13 -2.19 -7.97
CA GLN A 227 7.72 -2.93 -9.17
C GLN A 227 7.21 -1.96 -10.24
N MET A 228 6.45 -0.93 -9.86
CA MET A 228 6.02 0.12 -10.80
C MET A 228 7.19 0.88 -11.40
N LYS A 229 8.20 1.20 -10.57
CA LYS A 229 9.47 1.82 -10.99
C LYS A 229 10.18 1.01 -12.08
N GLN A 230 10.15 -0.32 -12.00
CA GLN A 230 10.75 -1.18 -13.03
C GLN A 230 9.92 -1.26 -14.32
N LEU A 231 8.59 -1.13 -14.23
CA LEU A 231 7.70 -1.17 -15.39
C LEU A 231 7.79 0.10 -16.25
N ALA A 232 7.70 1.28 -15.62
CA ALA A 232 7.56 2.56 -16.32
C ALA A 232 8.71 3.56 -16.06
N GLY A 233 9.47 3.40 -14.98
CA GLY A 233 10.60 4.28 -14.65
C GLY A 233 11.89 3.85 -15.36
N MET A 234 12.81 3.31 -14.57
CA MET A 234 14.04 2.67 -15.02
C MET A 234 14.40 1.55 -14.04
N ARG A 235 15.13 0.53 -14.50
CA ARG A 235 15.50 -0.59 -13.63
C ARG A 235 16.64 -0.24 -12.66
N GLY A 236 17.54 0.67 -13.07
CA GLY A 236 18.59 1.21 -12.20
C GLY A 236 19.81 0.29 -12.06
N LEU A 237 20.47 0.43 -10.92
CA LEU A 237 21.70 -0.30 -10.58
C LEU A 237 21.41 -1.77 -10.25
N MET A 238 22.35 -2.65 -10.58
CA MET A 238 22.26 -4.09 -10.34
C MET A 238 23.45 -4.58 -9.52
N ALA A 239 23.20 -5.55 -8.64
CA ALA A 239 24.26 -6.17 -7.85
C ALA A 239 24.84 -7.40 -8.57
N LYS A 240 26.16 -7.53 -8.54
CA LYS A 240 26.87 -8.77 -8.89
C LYS A 240 26.60 -9.86 -7.84
N PRO A 241 26.89 -11.13 -8.15
CA PRO A 241 26.80 -12.19 -7.16
C PRO A 241 27.71 -11.98 -5.93
N SER A 242 28.82 -11.25 -6.09
CA SER A 242 29.72 -10.84 -4.99
C SER A 242 29.09 -9.83 -4.02
N GLY A 243 28.03 -9.12 -4.43
CA GLY A 243 27.42 -8.03 -3.66
C GLY A 243 27.83 -6.63 -4.13
N GLU A 244 28.91 -6.52 -4.93
CA GLU A 244 29.29 -5.25 -5.56
C GLU A 244 28.22 -4.76 -6.54
N ILE A 245 28.03 -3.44 -6.60
CA ILE A 245 27.12 -2.82 -7.56
C ILE A 245 27.83 -2.64 -8.90
N ILE A 246 27.15 -2.98 -9.99
CA ILE A 246 27.64 -2.74 -11.36
C ILE A 246 27.46 -1.25 -11.66
N GLU A 247 28.56 -0.58 -12.02
CA GLU A 247 28.59 0.87 -12.29
C GLU A 247 27.67 1.30 -13.44
N THR A 248 27.47 0.41 -14.42
CA THR A 248 26.61 0.66 -15.58
C THR A 248 25.16 0.30 -15.23
N PRO A 249 24.26 1.28 -15.05
CA PRO A 249 22.86 1.00 -14.76
C PRO A 249 22.10 0.53 -16.02
N ILE A 250 20.91 0.01 -15.79
CA ILE A 250 19.94 -0.26 -16.85
C ILE A 250 19.01 0.95 -16.98
N HIS A 251 19.09 1.65 -18.12
CA HIS A 251 18.30 2.85 -18.40
C HIS A 251 16.87 2.51 -18.82
N ALA A 252 16.73 1.38 -19.51
CA ALA A 252 15.45 0.91 -20.00
C ALA A 252 14.51 0.45 -18.86
N ASN A 253 13.23 0.42 -19.17
CA ASN A 253 12.18 -0.19 -18.36
C ASN A 253 11.53 -1.36 -19.12
N PHE A 254 10.64 -2.11 -18.46
CA PHE A 254 9.99 -3.25 -19.11
C PHE A 254 9.01 -2.85 -20.23
N ARG A 255 8.43 -1.64 -20.19
CA ARG A 255 7.59 -1.12 -21.28
C ARG A 255 8.39 -0.87 -22.56
N GLU A 256 9.58 -0.29 -22.44
CA GLU A 256 10.48 0.02 -23.56
C GLU A 256 11.23 -1.22 -24.08
N GLY A 257 11.43 -2.21 -23.21
CA GLY A 257 12.23 -3.39 -23.48
C GLY A 257 13.71 -3.18 -23.17
N LEU A 258 14.41 -4.26 -22.82
CA LEU A 258 15.84 -4.23 -22.47
C LEU A 258 16.69 -4.69 -23.65
N ASN A 259 17.88 -4.09 -23.82
CA ASN A 259 18.86 -4.60 -24.75
C ASN A 259 19.53 -5.89 -24.23
N VAL A 260 20.26 -6.61 -25.09
CA VAL A 260 20.88 -7.91 -24.74
C VAL A 260 21.84 -7.80 -23.54
N LEU A 261 22.63 -6.72 -23.48
CA LEU A 261 23.61 -6.51 -22.41
C LEU A 261 22.93 -6.16 -21.07
N GLU A 262 21.95 -5.27 -21.08
CA GLU A 262 21.13 -4.90 -19.92
C GLU A 262 20.37 -6.11 -19.39
N TYR A 263 19.80 -6.93 -20.28
CA TYR A 263 19.13 -8.15 -19.89
C TYR A 263 20.12 -9.15 -19.26
N PHE A 264 21.30 -9.34 -19.88
CA PHE A 264 22.36 -10.20 -19.35
C PHE A 264 22.80 -9.76 -17.93
N ILE A 265 23.06 -8.47 -17.74
CA ILE A 265 23.40 -7.90 -16.42
C ILE A 265 22.32 -8.21 -15.38
N SER A 266 21.04 -8.12 -15.76
CA SER A 266 19.93 -8.39 -14.86
C SER A 266 19.81 -9.87 -14.42
N THR A 267 20.41 -10.80 -15.16
CA THR A 267 20.33 -12.24 -14.85
C THR A 267 21.12 -12.61 -13.59
N HIS A 268 22.21 -11.89 -13.28
CA HIS A 268 23.04 -12.17 -12.12
C HIS A 268 22.25 -12.06 -10.80
N GLY A 269 21.55 -10.94 -10.62
CA GLY A 269 20.73 -10.70 -9.44
C GLY A 269 19.54 -11.65 -9.36
N ALA A 270 18.85 -11.90 -10.48
CA ALA A 270 17.71 -12.80 -10.53
C ALA A 270 18.10 -14.25 -10.17
N ARG A 271 19.20 -14.76 -10.73
CA ARG A 271 19.68 -16.12 -10.46
C ARG A 271 20.15 -16.28 -9.01
N LYS A 272 20.87 -15.29 -8.46
CA LYS A 272 21.29 -15.31 -7.06
C LYS A 272 20.08 -15.33 -6.14
N GLY A 273 19.08 -14.48 -6.37
CA GLY A 273 17.85 -14.46 -5.58
C GLY A 273 17.12 -15.81 -5.58
N LEU A 274 16.95 -16.43 -6.75
CA LEU A 274 16.31 -17.75 -6.86
C LEU A 274 17.11 -18.85 -6.15
N ALA A 275 18.43 -18.85 -6.29
CA ALA A 275 19.30 -19.81 -5.62
C ALA A 275 19.28 -19.63 -4.09
N ASP A 276 19.35 -18.39 -3.62
CA ASP A 276 19.30 -18.06 -2.19
C ASP A 276 17.96 -18.48 -1.57
N THR A 277 16.83 -18.27 -2.26
CA THR A 277 15.52 -18.74 -1.79
C THR A 277 15.49 -20.27 -1.66
N ALA A 278 16.00 -20.99 -2.67
CA ALA A 278 16.07 -22.46 -2.62
C ALA A 278 16.94 -22.96 -1.46
N LEU A 279 18.10 -22.35 -1.24
CA LEU A 279 19.02 -22.71 -0.15
C LEU A 279 18.45 -22.36 1.23
N LYS A 280 17.83 -21.19 1.38
CA LYS A 280 17.24 -20.75 2.67
C LYS A 280 16.05 -21.59 3.11
N THR A 281 15.35 -22.24 2.18
CA THR A 281 14.20 -23.10 2.48
C THR A 281 14.56 -24.22 3.48
N ALA A 282 15.74 -24.83 3.33
CA ALA A 282 16.20 -25.86 4.26
C ALA A 282 16.51 -25.30 5.66
N ASN A 283 17.13 -24.12 5.73
CA ASN A 283 17.53 -23.49 6.99
C ASN A 283 16.32 -23.06 7.84
N SER A 284 15.26 -22.55 7.21
CA SER A 284 14.04 -22.16 7.92
C SER A 284 13.41 -23.35 8.64
N GLY A 285 13.27 -24.50 7.97
CA GLY A 285 12.74 -25.71 8.59
C GLY A 285 13.65 -26.27 9.69
N TYR A 286 14.96 -26.19 9.50
CA TYR A 286 15.94 -26.60 10.52
C TYR A 286 15.83 -25.75 11.80
N LEU A 287 15.70 -24.43 11.68
CA LEU A 287 15.54 -23.55 12.83
C LEU A 287 14.24 -23.86 13.59
N THR A 288 13.12 -23.97 12.87
CA THR A 288 11.83 -24.33 13.50
C THR A 288 11.91 -25.67 14.22
N ARG A 289 12.56 -26.68 13.61
CA ARG A 289 12.76 -27.98 14.26
C ARG A 289 13.56 -27.84 15.56
N ARG A 290 14.68 -27.10 15.55
CA ARG A 290 15.48 -26.90 16.77
C ARG A 290 14.72 -26.18 17.87
N LEU A 291 13.89 -25.19 17.50
CA LEU A 291 13.05 -24.48 18.47
C LEU A 291 12.02 -25.45 19.08
N VAL A 292 11.34 -26.24 18.24
CA VAL A 292 10.40 -27.27 18.70
C VAL A 292 11.10 -28.28 19.60
N ASP A 293 12.26 -28.83 19.20
CA ASP A 293 12.99 -29.83 19.99
C ASP A 293 13.35 -29.34 21.41
N VAL A 294 13.58 -28.03 21.59
CA VAL A 294 13.90 -27.44 22.91
C VAL A 294 12.66 -27.13 23.74
N SER A 295 11.57 -26.67 23.10
CA SER A 295 10.37 -26.21 23.80
C SER A 295 9.19 -27.19 23.76
N GLN A 296 9.35 -28.38 23.19
CA GLN A 296 8.27 -29.36 23.01
C GLN A 296 7.65 -29.81 24.33
N ASP A 297 8.46 -29.89 25.39
CA ASP A 297 8.01 -30.32 26.72
C ASP A 297 7.49 -29.14 27.58
N SER A 298 7.43 -27.92 27.04
CA SER A 298 6.89 -26.76 27.75
C SER A 298 5.36 -26.71 27.63
N VAL A 299 4.66 -26.95 28.74
CA VAL A 299 3.19 -27.00 28.80
C VAL A 299 2.68 -26.21 30.01
N VAL A 300 1.56 -25.51 29.86
CA VAL A 300 0.87 -24.81 30.95
C VAL A 300 0.08 -25.83 31.77
N LEU A 301 0.48 -26.06 33.02
CA LEU A 301 -0.10 -27.08 33.92
C LEU A 301 -1.01 -26.49 35.01
N GLU A 302 -0.78 -25.26 35.42
CA GLU A 302 -1.49 -24.56 36.49
C GLU A 302 -1.78 -23.11 36.08
N ASP A 303 -2.85 -22.53 36.64
CA ASP A 303 -3.28 -21.16 36.31
C ASP A 303 -2.42 -20.08 36.98
N ASP A 304 -1.93 -20.34 38.19
CA ASP A 304 -1.11 -19.40 38.96
C ASP A 304 -0.07 -20.16 39.80
N CYS A 305 1.21 -19.82 39.60
CA CYS A 305 2.32 -20.38 40.36
C CYS A 305 2.66 -19.56 41.62
N GLY A 306 2.03 -18.39 41.81
CA GLY A 306 2.17 -17.55 43.00
C GLY A 306 3.49 -16.77 43.11
N THR A 307 4.32 -16.74 42.06
CA THR A 307 5.59 -16.01 42.07
C THR A 307 5.38 -14.50 41.98
N LEU A 308 6.24 -13.74 42.67
CA LEU A 308 6.32 -12.28 42.56
C LEU A 308 7.45 -11.83 41.62
N ASP A 309 8.30 -12.75 41.19
CA ASP A 309 9.42 -12.46 40.30
C ASP A 309 8.93 -12.27 38.86
N GLY A 310 9.36 -11.18 38.23
CA GLY A 310 9.03 -10.84 36.85
C GLY A 310 10.14 -10.00 36.20
N ILE A 311 9.93 -9.63 34.96
CA ILE A 311 10.82 -8.73 34.22
C ILE A 311 10.17 -7.33 34.11
N GLU A 312 10.97 -6.28 34.33
CA GLU A 312 10.51 -4.91 34.12
C GLU A 312 10.44 -4.60 32.62
N MET A 313 9.23 -4.38 32.12
CA MET A 313 9.01 -4.00 30.73
C MET A 313 9.15 -2.49 30.57
N THR A 314 10.03 -2.08 29.66
CA THR A 314 10.21 -0.67 29.28
C THR A 314 10.04 -0.53 27.77
N ALA A 315 9.65 0.66 27.33
CA ALA A 315 9.56 0.95 25.90
C ALA A 315 10.96 0.84 25.26
N LEU A 316 11.04 0.18 24.12
CA LEU A 316 12.27 0.03 23.36
C LEU A 316 12.53 1.33 22.60
N ILE A 317 13.43 2.16 23.14
CA ILE A 317 13.81 3.44 22.53
C ILE A 317 15.09 3.23 21.72
N GLU A 318 15.01 3.42 20.41
CA GLU A 318 16.18 3.44 19.53
C GLU A 318 16.25 4.82 18.84
N SER A 319 17.39 5.50 18.95
CA SER A 319 17.62 6.81 18.32
C SER A 319 16.59 7.91 18.66
N GLY A 320 15.95 7.83 19.84
CA GLY A 320 15.00 8.83 20.32
C GLY A 320 13.54 8.63 19.86
N GLU A 321 13.26 7.57 19.09
CA GLU A 321 11.91 7.14 18.77
C GLU A 321 11.56 5.87 19.56
N ILE A 322 10.30 5.78 20.01
CA ILE A 322 9.76 4.57 20.63
C ILE A 322 9.39 3.61 19.49
N ILE A 323 10.09 2.48 19.41
CA ILE A 323 9.87 1.46 18.37
C ILE A 323 8.85 0.42 18.83
N GLU A 324 8.89 0.05 20.12
CA GLU A 324 8.08 -1.02 20.73
C GLU A 324 7.76 -0.70 22.19
#